data_AF-A0A2T0B9X2-F1
#
_entry.id   AF-A0A2T0B9X2-F1
#
_cell.length_a   1.000
_cell.length_b   1.000
_cell.length_c   1.000
_cell.angle_alpha   90.00
_cell.angle_beta   90.00
_cell.angle_gamma   90.00
#
_symmetry.space_group_name_H-M   'P 1'
#
loop_
_entity.id
_entity.type
_entity.pdbx_description
1 polymer ?
#
loop_
_entity_poly.entity_id
_entity_poly.type
_entity_poly.pdbx_seq_one_letter_code
_entity_poly.pdbx_strand_id
1 'polypeptide(L)' 'MQIDENFILQCLNEPNKIHYQRKIYKDYYKGNHSILKNYRMQDSRSNMKLVFNYPRKFTDNETGYLLGKPEISI' A
#
# COMPACT_ATOMS: atom_id res chain seq x y z
N MET A 1 1.73 14.38 -33.82
CA MET A 1 2.61 13.79 -32.78
C MET A 1 2.65 12.29 -33.03
N GLN A 2 3.75 11.75 -33.53
CA GLN A 2 3.88 10.29 -33.70
C GLN A 2 4.23 9.70 -32.34
N ILE A 3 3.37 8.80 -31.86
CA ILE A 3 3.62 8.07 -30.62
C ILE A 3 4.49 6.88 -30.99
N ASP A 4 5.76 6.96 -30.62
CA ASP A 4 6.74 5.89 -30.80
C ASP A 4 6.76 4.96 -29.58
N GLU A 5 7.15 3.70 -29.77
CA GLU A 5 7.21 2.69 -28.70
C GLU A 5 8.19 3.11 -27.60
N ASN A 6 9.29 3.76 -27.97
CA ASN A 6 10.25 4.32 -27.02
C ASN A 6 9.63 5.38 -26.11
N PHE A 7 8.72 6.20 -26.64
CA PHE A 7 8.02 7.22 -25.87
C PHE A 7 7.06 6.58 -24.86
N ILE A 8 6.35 5.53 -25.26
CA ILE A 8 5.47 4.75 -24.37
C ILE A 8 6.28 4.13 -23.22
N LEU A 9 7.43 3.53 -23.52
CA LEU A 9 8.31 2.94 -22.52
C LEU A 9 8.86 3.99 -21.54
N GLN A 10 9.21 5.17 -22.03
CA GLN A 10 9.61 6.30 -21.18
C GLN A 10 8.49 6.73 -20.23
N CYS A 11 7.25 6.85 -20.74
CA CYS A 11 6.08 7.17 -19.91
C CYS A 11 5.76 6.08 -18.88
N LEU A 12 6.06 4.81 -19.17
CA LEU A 12 5.83 3.69 -18.23
C LEU A 12 6.87 3.63 -17.10
N ASN A 13 8.07 4.14 -17.32
CA ASN A 13 9.14 4.09 -16.31
C ASN A 13 8.80 4.85 -15.03
N GLU A 14 8.18 6.02 -15.14
CA GLU A 14 7.79 6.84 -13.97
C GLU A 14 6.73 6.15 -13.08
N PRO A 15 5.58 5.67 -13.61
CA PRO A 15 4.62 4.89 -12.85
C PRO A 15 5.24 3.66 -12.19
N ASN A 16 6.12 2.95 -12.91
CA ASN A 16 6.79 1.76 -12.38
C ASN A 16 7.71 2.10 -11.19
N LYS A 17 8.45 3.20 -11.29
CA LYS A 17 9.28 3.71 -10.19
C LYS A 17 8.41 4.06 -8.97
N ILE A 18 7.31 4.79 -9.18
CA ILE A 18 6.37 5.16 -8.10
C ILE A 18 5.74 3.90 -7.50
N HIS A 19 5.33 2.94 -8.32
CA HIS A 19 4.74 1.69 -7.88
C HIS A 19 5.70 0.93 -6.95
N TYR A 20 6.96 0.82 -7.35
CA TYR A 20 7.99 0.16 -6.54
C TYR A 20 8.22 0.89 -5.21
N GLN A 21 8.36 2.21 -5.24
CA GLN A 21 8.57 3.04 -4.05
C GLN A 21 7.39 2.96 -3.06
N ARG A 22 6.15 2.90 -3.57
CA ARG A 22 4.93 2.91 -2.76
C ARG A 22 4.37 1.52 -2.46
N LYS A 23 5.02 0.46 -2.91
CA LYS A 23 4.59 -0.93 -2.71
C LYS A 23 4.36 -1.26 -1.23
N ILE A 24 5.18 -0.68 -0.34
CA ILE A 24 5.07 -0.88 1.12
C ILE A 24 3.68 -0.51 1.67
N TYR A 25 3.06 0.56 1.17
CA TYR A 25 1.73 0.98 1.65
C TYR A 25 0.65 -0.03 1.28
N LYS A 26 0.74 -0.58 0.06
CA LYS A 26 -0.15 -1.65 -0.41
C LYS A 26 0.06 -2.92 0.40
N ASP A 27 1.30 -3.25 0.71
CA ASP A 27 1.64 -4.41 1.53
C ASP A 27 1.07 -4.27 2.95
N TYR A 28 1.22 -3.11 3.59
CA TYR A 28 0.65 -2.84 4.92
C TYR A 28 -0.88 -2.86 4.91
N TYR A 29 -1.53 -2.29 3.90
CA TYR A 29 -3.00 -2.38 3.75
C TYR A 29 -3.47 -3.85 3.65
N LYS A 30 -2.72 -4.68 2.92
CA LYS A 30 -2.99 -6.12 2.77
C LYS A 30 -2.63 -6.95 4.01
N GLY A 31 -2.02 -6.37 5.04
CA GLY A 31 -1.56 -7.10 6.23
C GLY A 31 -0.17 -7.74 6.09
N ASN A 32 0.56 -7.44 5.02
CA ASN A 32 1.95 -7.89 4.83
C ASN A 32 2.92 -6.95 5.55
N HIS A 33 2.91 -7.00 6.87
CA HIS A 33 3.76 -6.13 7.70
C HIS A 33 5.21 -6.61 7.76
N SER A 34 6.14 -5.66 7.85
CA SER A 34 7.59 -5.94 7.94
C SER A 34 7.97 -6.80 9.15
N ILE A 35 7.23 -6.71 10.26
CA ILE A 35 7.41 -7.52 11.48
C ILE A 35 7.27 -9.03 11.23
N LEU A 36 6.54 -9.43 10.18
CA LEU A 36 6.43 -10.82 9.79
C LEU A 36 7.78 -11.37 9.30
N LYS A 37 8.59 -10.53 8.64
CA LYS A 37 9.88 -10.92 8.03
C LYS A 37 11.09 -10.57 8.90
N ASN A 38 11.10 -9.41 9.55
CA ASN A 38 12.29 -8.84 10.19
C ASN A 38 12.22 -8.89 11.73
N TYR A 39 11.81 -10.04 12.30
CA TYR A 39 11.80 -10.19 13.75
C TYR A 39 13.15 -10.71 14.24
N ARG A 40 13.78 -9.98 15.17
CA ARG A 40 15.03 -10.40 15.79
C ARG A 40 14.74 -11.46 16.85
N MET A 41 15.03 -12.71 16.52
CA MET A 41 14.87 -13.85 17.44
C MET A 41 15.84 -13.72 18.62
N GLN A 42 15.36 -14.06 19.81
CA GLN A 42 16.16 -14.22 21.02
C GLN A 42 15.84 -15.59 21.61
N ASP A 43 16.85 -16.43 21.82
CA ASP A 43 16.69 -17.86 22.14
C ASP A 43 15.92 -18.14 23.44
N SER A 44 15.87 -17.17 24.35
CA SER A 44 15.20 -17.30 25.65
C SER A 44 13.76 -16.75 25.69
N ARG A 45 13.17 -16.33 24.57
CA ARG A 45 11.82 -15.73 24.54
C ARG A 45 10.90 -16.34 23.48
N SER A 46 9.62 -16.44 23.83
CA SER A 46 8.57 -16.82 22.87
C SER A 46 8.43 -15.75 21.78
N ASN A 47 8.39 -16.18 20.51
CA ASN A 47 8.24 -15.34 19.33
C ASN A 47 6.77 -15.01 19.06
N MET A 48 6.14 -14.30 19.99
CA MET A 48 4.76 -13.85 19.81
C MET A 48 4.73 -12.58 18.94
N LYS A 49 4.22 -12.70 17.71
CA LYS A 49 3.97 -11.58 16.80
C LYS A 49 2.49 -11.24 16.79
N LEU A 50 2.14 -10.08 17.37
CA LEU A 50 0.80 -9.51 17.26
C LEU A 50 0.80 -8.47 16.15
N VAL A 51 -0.05 -8.68 15.15
CA VAL A 51 -0.16 -7.81 13.98
C VAL A 51 -1.58 -7.29 13.90
N PHE A 52 -1.74 -6.01 14.19
CA PHE A 52 -3.01 -5.32 14.05
C PHE A 52 -3.04 -4.57 12.72
N ASN A 53 -3.98 -4.92 11.84
CA ASN A 53 -4.11 -4.27 10.54
C ASN A 53 -4.88 -2.93 10.65
N TYR A 54 -4.31 -2.00 11.42
CA TYR A 54 -4.78 -0.62 11.52
C TYR A 54 -4.79 0.12 10.18
N PRO A 55 -3.77 -0.01 9.30
CA PRO A 55 -3.76 0.72 8.03
C PRO A 55 -5.02 0.50 7.20
N ARG A 56 -5.47 -0.76 7.08
CA ARG A 56 -6.72 -1.08 6.38
C ARG A 56 -7.93 -0.41 7.00
N LYS A 57 -8.09 -0.56 8.32
CA LYS A 57 -9.25 -0.01 9.05
C LYS A 57 -9.35 1.51 8.89
N PHE A 58 -8.24 2.23 9.02
CA PHE A 58 -8.25 3.68 8.86
C PHE A 58 -8.54 4.08 7.41
N THR A 59 -7.88 3.46 6.43
CA THR A 59 -8.12 3.79 5.02
C THR A 59 -9.58 3.52 4.62
N ASP A 60 -10.15 2.38 5.01
CA ASP A 60 -11.54 2.03 4.69
C ASP A 60 -12.53 2.98 5.37
N ASN A 61 -12.26 3.39 6.61
CA ASN A 61 -13.11 4.35 7.33
C ASN A 61 -13.08 5.75 6.71
N GLU A 62 -11.89 6.29 6.43
CA GLU A 62 -11.73 7.63 5.85
C GLU A 62 -12.29 7.69 4.43
N THR A 63 -12.02 6.66 3.61
CA THR A 63 -12.58 6.59 2.25
C THR A 63 -14.09 6.43 2.27
N GLY A 64 -14.63 5.61 3.18
CA GLY A 64 -16.06 5.49 3.39
C GLY A 64 -16.72 6.79 3.86
N TYR A 65 -16.05 7.56 4.72
CA TYR A 65 -16.57 8.86 5.17
C TYR A 65 -16.57 9.91 4.04
N LEU A 66 -15.46 10.02 3.30
CA LEU A 66 -15.30 11.04 2.27
C LEU A 66 -16.09 10.74 0.99
N LEU A 67 -16.16 9.46 0.58
CA LEU A 67 -16.73 9.06 -0.71
C LEU A 67 -18.05 8.29 -0.58
N GLY A 68 -18.39 7.81 0.62
CA GLY A 68 -19.56 6.94 0.83
C GLY A 68 -20.91 7.66 0.74
N LYS A 69 -20.92 8.99 0.80
CA LYS A 69 -22.09 9.82 0.49
C LYS A 69 -21.70 10.84 -0.56
N PRO A 70 -21.84 10.55 -1.87
CA PRO A 70 -21.77 11.60 -2.86
C PRO A 70 -22.89 12.60 -2.54
N GLU A 71 -22.53 13.87 -2.33
CA GLU A 71 -23.51 14.94 -2.36
C GLU A 71 -24.07 15.01 -3.78
N ILE A 72 -25.18 14.34 -4.02
CA ILE A 72 -26.02 14.58 -5.19
C ILE A 72 -26.86 15.81 -4.85
N SER A 73 -26.25 16.98 -4.95
CA SER A 73 -26.94 18.26 -5.05
C SER A 73 -27.39 18.42 -6.51
N ILE A 74 -28.63 18.01 -6.78
CA ILE A 74 -29.39 18.38 -7.99
C ILE A 74 -29.88 19.82 -7.84
#